data_AF-A0A0B8WEZ0-F1
#
_entry.id   AF-A0A0B8WEZ0-F1
#
_cell.length_a   1.000
_cell.length_b   1.000
_cell.length_c   1.000
_cell.angle_alpha   90.00
_cell.angle_beta   90.00
_cell.angle_gamma   90.00
#
_symmetry.space_group_name_H-M   'P 1'
#
loop_
_entity.id
_entity.type
_entity.pdbx_description
1 polymer ?
#
loop_
_entity_poly.entity_id
_entity_poly.type
_entity_poly.pdbx_seq_one_letter_code
_entity_poly.pdbx_strand_id
1 'polypeptide(L)'
;MQDVNKNSDFRQFLEDELARRSQNYPRYSLRAFARHLEVDSSFLSKILNGKRTVTIRTIRMFGERLNLTPDELQRFGEVSREKKMKRKLERLLEKMPTEEREQSTISITVDESRLPEAKEKIKNFRKELAQFLDAGVAQGKTYQISVSLFPVSGFSND
;
A
#
# COMPACT_ATOMS: atom_id res chain seq x y z
N MET A 1 6.14 -21.75 8.03
CA MET A 1 5.76 -20.50 7.32
C MET A 1 5.42 -19.50 8.42
N GLN A 2 6.41 -18.76 8.94
CA GLN A 2 6.18 -17.81 10.04
C GLN A 2 5.76 -16.46 9.47
N ASP A 3 4.83 -15.82 10.18
CA ASP A 3 4.15 -14.57 9.84
C ASP A 3 5.08 -13.48 9.31
N VAL A 4 5.14 -13.37 7.99
CA VAL A 4 5.42 -12.08 7.35
C VAL A 4 4.30 -11.18 7.82
N ASN A 5 4.61 -10.20 8.67
CA ASN A 5 3.69 -9.18 9.17
C ASN A 5 2.72 -8.81 8.03
N LYS A 6 1.44 -9.16 8.17
CA LYS A 6 0.46 -9.13 7.06
C LYS A 6 0.30 -7.73 6.44
N ASN A 7 0.78 -6.69 7.13
CA ASN A 7 0.75 -5.31 6.70
C ASN A 7 2.13 -4.73 6.29
N SER A 8 3.18 -5.54 6.23
CA SER A 8 4.50 -5.07 5.76
C SER A 8 4.46 -4.76 4.26
N ASP A 9 5.13 -3.68 3.86
CA ASP A 9 5.31 -3.40 2.44
C ASP A 9 6.34 -4.34 1.81
N PHE A 10 6.38 -4.39 0.48
CA PHE A 10 7.25 -5.30 -0.23
C PHE A 10 8.75 -5.03 0.02
N ARG A 11 9.15 -3.79 0.34
CA ARG A 11 10.55 -3.49 0.65
C ARG A 11 10.94 -4.15 1.97
N GLN A 12 10.11 -4.03 2.99
CA GLN A 12 10.31 -4.70 4.28
C GLN A 12 10.37 -6.21 4.11
N PHE A 13 9.47 -6.79 3.31
CA PHE A 13 9.53 -8.21 2.99
C PHE A 13 10.87 -8.64 2.37
N LEU A 14 11.44 -7.85 1.45
CA LEU A 14 12.75 -8.14 0.87
C LEU A 14 13.88 -8.03 1.90
N GLU A 15 13.80 -7.09 2.85
CA GLU A 15 14.75 -6.96 3.96
C GLU A 15 14.70 -8.18 4.87
N ASP A 16 13.49 -8.61 5.25
CA ASP A 16 13.24 -9.77 6.09
C ASP A 16 13.70 -11.06 5.41
N GLU A 17 13.41 -11.21 4.11
CA GLU A 17 13.82 -12.38 3.33
C GLU A 17 15.34 -12.43 3.14
N LEU A 18 15.99 -11.28 2.93
CA LEU A 18 17.45 -11.20 2.90
C LEU A 18 18.05 -11.58 4.26
N ALA A 19 17.51 -11.06 5.36
CA ALA A 19 17.97 -11.36 6.71
C ALA A 19 17.84 -12.86 7.02
N ARG A 20 16.66 -13.44 6.73
CA ARG A 20 16.37 -14.88 6.91
C ARG A 20 17.35 -15.76 6.14
N ARG A 21 17.66 -15.44 4.88
CA ARG A 21 18.62 -16.21 4.08
C ARG A 21 20.06 -16.02 4.56
N SER A 22 20.41 -14.82 5.01
CA SER A 22 21.73 -14.51 5.55
C SER A 22 22.02 -15.26 6.86
N GLN A 23 20.99 -15.48 7.69
CA GLN A 23 21.10 -16.29 8.91
C GLN A 23 21.39 -17.77 8.61
N ASN A 24 20.74 -18.34 7.60
CA ASN A 24 20.88 -19.76 7.24
C ASN A 24 22.16 -20.04 6.44
N TYR A 25 22.73 -19.03 5.79
CA TYR A 25 23.88 -19.18 4.90
C TYR A 25 24.85 -18.01 5.11
N PRO A 26 25.96 -18.18 5.86
CA PRO A 26 26.89 -17.09 6.21
C PRO A 26 27.52 -16.34 5.02
N ARG A 27 27.54 -16.95 3.82
CA ARG A 27 28.02 -16.31 2.58
C ARG A 27 26.91 -15.63 1.76
N TYR A 28 25.66 -15.72 2.20
CA TYR A 28 24.54 -15.09 1.53
C TYR A 28 24.55 -13.60 1.82
N SER A 29 24.93 -12.85 0.80
CA SER A 29 25.06 -11.39 0.85
C SER A 29 23.99 -10.73 -0.02
N LEU A 30 23.91 -9.40 0.06
CA LEU A 30 23.10 -8.60 -0.86
C LEU A 30 23.37 -8.95 -2.34
N ARG A 31 24.63 -9.23 -2.70
CA ARG A 31 24.99 -9.64 -4.06
C ARG A 31 24.45 -11.02 -4.41
N ALA A 32 24.48 -11.96 -3.47
CA ALA A 32 23.90 -13.29 -3.66
C ALA A 32 22.37 -13.20 -3.84
N PHE A 33 21.71 -12.34 -3.06
CA PHE A 33 20.27 -12.12 -3.18
C PHE A 33 19.89 -11.44 -4.50
N ALA A 34 20.65 -10.42 -4.92
CA ALA A 34 20.46 -9.76 -6.20
C ALA A 34 20.60 -10.75 -7.38
N ARG A 35 21.60 -11.64 -7.34
CA ARG A 35 21.76 -12.71 -8.34
C ARG A 35 20.57 -13.66 -8.37
N HIS A 36 20.04 -14.04 -7.19
CA HIS A 36 18.85 -14.89 -7.11
C HIS A 36 17.60 -14.22 -7.69
N LEU A 37 17.49 -12.89 -7.53
CA LEU A 37 16.42 -12.08 -8.11
C LEU A 37 16.69 -11.66 -9.56
N GLU A 38 17.81 -12.12 -10.15
CA GLU A 38 18.27 -11.76 -11.50
C GLU A 38 18.36 -10.26 -11.78
N VAL A 39 18.88 -9.52 -10.80
CA VAL A 39 19.12 -8.07 -10.92
C VAL A 39 20.51 -7.69 -10.45
N ASP A 40 20.95 -6.49 -10.83
CA ASP A 40 22.19 -5.94 -10.32
C ASP A 40 22.06 -5.56 -8.84
N SER A 41 23.17 -5.66 -8.11
CA SER A 41 23.19 -5.39 -6.66
C SER A 41 22.93 -3.92 -6.31
N SER A 42 23.20 -2.99 -7.22
CA SER A 42 22.91 -1.55 -7.03
C SER A 42 21.40 -1.28 -7.14
N PHE A 43 20.70 -1.94 -8.07
CA PHE A 43 19.24 -1.89 -8.18
C PHE A 43 18.56 -2.38 -6.91
N LEU A 44 18.93 -3.57 -6.43
CA LEU A 44 18.38 -4.11 -5.19
C LEU A 44 18.73 -3.20 -3.99
N SER A 45 19.98 -2.73 -3.89
CA SER A 45 20.40 -1.81 -2.84
C SER A 45 19.59 -0.52 -2.82
N LYS A 46 19.31 0.09 -3.98
CA LYS A 46 18.50 1.31 -4.09
C LYS A 46 17.06 1.08 -3.62
N ILE A 47 16.50 -0.10 -3.87
CA ILE A 47 15.16 -0.46 -3.40
C ILE A 47 15.14 -0.62 -1.87
N LEU A 48 16.05 -1.41 -1.31
CA LEU A 48 16.11 -1.66 0.14
C LEU A 48 16.34 -0.35 0.92
N ASN A 49 17.23 0.50 0.43
CA ASN A 49 17.51 1.82 1.03
C ASN A 49 16.41 2.87 0.77
N GLY A 50 15.28 2.51 0.15
CA GLY A 50 14.16 3.43 -0.13
C GLY A 50 14.45 4.50 -1.20
N LYS A 51 15.65 4.51 -1.79
CA LYS A 51 16.05 5.44 -2.87
C LYS A 51 15.33 5.15 -4.19
N ARG A 52 14.75 3.96 -4.34
CA ARG A 52 13.92 3.58 -5.49
C ARG A 52 12.59 3.02 -5.01
N THR A 53 11.50 3.61 -5.50
CA THR A 53 10.14 3.15 -5.21
C THR A 53 9.90 1.75 -5.78
N VAL A 54 9.35 0.87 -4.96
CA VAL A 54 8.86 -0.44 -5.40
C VAL A 54 7.63 -0.25 -6.30
N THR A 55 7.71 -0.75 -7.53
CA THR A 55 6.59 -0.74 -8.48
C THR A 55 5.88 -2.08 -8.51
N ILE A 56 4.65 -2.12 -9.04
CA ILE A 56 3.93 -3.38 -9.29
C ILE A 56 4.74 -4.34 -10.19
N ARG A 57 5.47 -3.80 -11.19
CA ARG A 57 6.35 -4.61 -12.03
C ARG A 57 7.47 -5.26 -11.22
N THR A 58 8.07 -4.50 -10.30
CA THR A 58 9.11 -5.01 -9.39
C THR A 58 8.57 -6.09 -8.47
N ILE A 59 7.36 -5.90 -7.92
CA ILE A 59 6.69 -6.89 -7.06
C ILE A 59 6.50 -8.21 -7.80
N ARG A 60 5.96 -8.18 -9.02
CA ARG A 60 5.77 -9.40 -9.83
C ARG A 60 7.09 -10.06 -10.18
N MET A 61 8.03 -9.28 -10.73
CA MET A 61 9.34 -9.77 -11.14
C MET A 61 10.09 -10.47 -10.00
N PHE A 62 10.10 -9.88 -8.80
CA PHE A 62 10.77 -10.50 -7.65
C PHE A 62 9.93 -11.61 -7.04
N GLY A 63 8.62 -11.44 -6.97
CA GLY A 63 7.75 -12.41 -6.35
C GLY A 63 7.70 -13.74 -7.08
N GLU A 64 7.75 -13.74 -8.41
CA GLU A 64 7.95 -14.97 -9.21
C GLU A 64 9.23 -15.71 -8.80
N ARG A 65 10.34 -14.99 -8.59
CA ARG A 65 11.64 -15.57 -8.17
C ARG A 65 11.67 -16.00 -6.71
N LEU A 66 10.80 -15.42 -5.89
CA LEU A 66 10.66 -15.75 -4.47
C LEU A 66 9.56 -16.79 -4.23
N ASN A 67 8.94 -17.32 -5.29
CA ASN A 67 7.81 -18.25 -5.23
C ASN A 67 6.63 -17.71 -4.40
N LEU A 68 6.35 -16.41 -4.53
CA LEU A 68 5.17 -15.81 -3.93
C LEU A 68 3.90 -16.27 -4.62
N THR A 69 2.89 -16.56 -3.81
CA THR A 69 1.56 -16.91 -4.28
C THR A 69 0.85 -15.71 -4.92
N PRO A 70 -0.14 -15.93 -5.81
CA PRO A 70 -0.93 -14.84 -6.37
C PRO A 70 -1.55 -13.91 -5.32
N ASP A 71 -2.02 -14.47 -4.21
CA ASP A 71 -2.62 -13.72 -3.09
C ASP A 71 -1.61 -12.80 -2.40
N GLU A 72 -0.38 -13.28 -2.19
CA GLU A 72 0.70 -12.45 -1.64
C GLU A 72 1.10 -11.32 -2.60
N LEU A 73 1.19 -11.60 -3.91
CA LEU A 73 1.48 -10.59 -4.93
C LEU A 73 0.39 -9.51 -4.97
N GLN A 74 -0.87 -9.92 -4.89
CA GLN A 74 -2.01 -9.02 -4.82
C GLN A 74 -1.91 -8.13 -3.58
N ARG A 75 -1.71 -8.72 -2.40
CA ARG A 75 -1.57 -8.00 -1.13
C ARG A 75 -0.44 -6.97 -1.18
N PHE A 76 0.75 -7.35 -1.63
CA PHE A 76 1.87 -6.40 -1.78
C PHE A 76 1.55 -5.29 -2.79
N GLY A 77 0.80 -5.61 -3.84
CA GLY A 77 0.30 -4.65 -4.81
C GLY A 77 -0.68 -3.64 -4.22
N GLU A 78 -1.59 -4.09 -3.35
CA GLU A 78 -2.55 -3.26 -2.62
C GLU A 78 -1.82 -2.29 -1.67
N VAL A 79 -0.94 -2.80 -0.81
CA VAL A 79 -0.12 -1.98 0.11
C VAL A 79 0.73 -0.96 -0.65
N SER A 80 1.32 -1.34 -1.80
CA SER A 80 2.08 -0.42 -2.64
C SER A 80 1.22 0.72 -3.21
N ARG A 81 0.00 0.40 -3.66
CA ARG A 81 -0.97 1.40 -4.16
C ARG A 81 -1.42 2.35 -3.05
N GLU A 82 -1.74 1.82 -1.87
CA GLU A 82 -2.14 2.60 -0.70
C GLU A 82 -1.05 3.58 -0.28
N LYS A 83 0.21 3.13 -0.14
CA LYS A 83 1.34 4.01 0.20
C LYS A 83 1.55 5.10 -0.85
N LYS A 84 1.45 4.75 -2.14
CA LYS A 84 1.54 5.74 -3.22
C LYS A 84 0.41 6.76 -3.12
N MET A 85 -0.80 6.33 -2.78
CA MET A 85 -1.96 7.20 -2.63
C MET A 85 -1.79 8.16 -1.46
N LYS A 86 -1.40 7.65 -0.29
CA LYS A 86 -1.15 8.43 0.91
C LYS A 86 -0.13 9.55 0.66
N ARG A 87 1.02 9.21 0.05
CA ARG A 87 2.06 10.19 -0.29
C ARG A 87 1.57 11.27 -1.27
N LYS A 88 0.71 10.88 -2.23
CA LYS A 88 0.12 11.85 -3.16
C LYS A 88 -0.82 12.80 -2.42
N LEU A 89 -1.66 12.26 -1.52
CA LEU A 89 -2.58 13.04 -0.71
C LEU A 89 -1.84 14.03 0.20
N GLU A 90 -0.86 13.57 0.98
CA GLU A 90 -0.03 14.40 1.87
C GLU A 90 0.56 15.60 1.11
N ARG A 91 1.20 15.34 -0.04
CA ARG A 91 1.80 16.39 -0.87
C ARG A 91 0.77 17.39 -1.42
N LEU A 92 -0.46 16.95 -1.71
CA LEU A 92 -1.51 17.85 -2.19
C LEU A 92 -2.05 18.70 -1.03
N LEU A 93 -2.24 18.11 0.14
CA LEU A 93 -2.67 18.83 1.34
C LEU A 93 -1.66 19.89 1.77
N GLU A 94 -0.36 19.64 1.61
CA GLU A 94 0.66 20.66 1.89
C GLU A 94 0.58 21.89 0.97
N LYS A 95 0.06 21.74 -0.25
CA LYS A 95 0.10 22.78 -1.29
C LYS A 95 -1.24 23.45 -1.57
N MET A 96 -2.34 22.80 -1.18
CA MET A 96 -3.69 23.23 -1.52
C MET A 96 -4.28 24.10 -0.42
N PRO A 97 -4.87 25.27 -0.75
CA PRO A 97 -5.64 26.07 0.21
C PRO A 97 -6.76 25.26 0.86
N THR A 98 -7.14 25.61 2.09
CA THR A 98 -8.18 24.86 2.81
C THR A 98 -9.55 25.03 2.16
N GLU A 99 -9.78 26.15 1.48
CA GLU A 99 -11.02 26.49 0.79
C GLU A 99 -11.23 25.66 -0.49
N GLU A 100 -10.16 25.08 -1.04
CA GLU A 100 -10.21 24.22 -2.24
C GLU A 100 -10.41 22.73 -1.89
N ARG A 101 -10.54 22.39 -0.61
CA ARG A 101 -10.68 21.00 -0.14
C ARG A 101 -11.74 20.87 0.95
N GLU A 102 -12.48 19.77 0.90
CA GLU A 102 -13.33 19.33 2.00
C GLU A 102 -12.71 18.07 2.61
N GLN A 103 -12.21 18.19 3.84
CA GLN A 103 -11.60 17.06 4.56
C GLN A 103 -11.98 17.14 6.04
N SER A 104 -12.96 16.33 6.43
CA SER A 104 -13.41 16.20 7.83
C SER A 104 -13.26 14.76 8.33
N THR A 105 -13.12 14.60 9.65
CA THR A 105 -13.04 13.30 10.32
C THR A 105 -13.97 13.30 11.52
N ILE A 106 -14.69 12.20 11.72
CA ILE A 106 -15.52 11.95 12.89
C ILE A 106 -14.99 10.73 13.64
N SER A 107 -15.10 10.73 14.96
CA SER A 107 -14.75 9.58 15.81
C SER A 107 -15.97 9.20 16.64
N ILE A 108 -16.42 7.96 16.47
CA ILE A 108 -17.64 7.44 17.11
C ILE A 108 -17.40 6.01 17.60
N THR A 109 -18.07 5.63 18.69
CA THR A 109 -18.14 4.23 19.12
C THR A 109 -19.22 3.50 18.32
N VAL A 110 -18.91 2.32 17.80
CA VAL A 110 -19.82 1.55 16.95
C VAL A 110 -19.95 0.10 17.42
N ASP A 111 -21.05 -0.54 17.07
CA ASP A 111 -21.22 -1.98 17.15
C ASP A 111 -20.53 -2.64 15.94
N GLU A 112 -19.52 -3.48 16.19
CA GLU A 112 -18.74 -4.13 15.14
C GLU A 112 -19.57 -5.05 14.24
N SER A 113 -20.68 -5.58 14.74
CA SER A 113 -21.60 -6.42 13.94
C SER A 113 -22.22 -5.66 12.76
N ARG A 114 -22.23 -4.31 12.83
CA ARG A 114 -22.76 -3.43 11.78
C ARG A 114 -21.72 -3.00 10.74
N LEU A 115 -20.44 -3.36 10.93
CA LEU A 115 -19.38 -2.99 9.99
C LEU A 115 -19.57 -3.53 8.56
N PRO A 116 -20.10 -4.75 8.33
CA PRO A 116 -20.40 -5.21 6.97
C PRO A 116 -21.41 -4.30 6.26
N GLU A 117 -22.48 -3.91 6.96
CA GLU A 117 -23.49 -2.98 6.43
C GLU A 117 -22.88 -1.59 6.17
N ALA A 118 -22.08 -1.07 7.10
CA ALA A 118 -21.41 0.22 6.97
C ALA A 118 -20.48 0.26 5.74
N LYS A 119 -19.72 -0.81 5.48
CA LYS A 119 -18.85 -0.91 4.30
C LYS A 119 -19.64 -0.84 2.99
N GLU A 120 -20.79 -1.51 2.90
CA GLU A 120 -21.65 -1.42 1.70
C GLU A 120 -22.30 -0.03 1.57
N LYS A 121 -22.70 0.63 2.68
CA LYS A 121 -23.17 2.02 2.63
C LYS A 121 -22.09 2.97 2.11
N ILE A 122 -20.86 2.86 2.58
CA ILE A 122 -19.73 3.68 2.11
C ILE A 122 -19.46 3.45 0.61
N LYS A 123 -19.55 2.20 0.15
CA LYS A 123 -19.38 1.85 -1.26
C LYS A 123 -20.48 2.44 -2.13
N ASN A 124 -21.73 2.40 -1.68
CA ASN A 124 -22.86 3.00 -2.41
C ASN A 124 -22.75 4.52 -2.43
N PHE A 125 -22.46 5.16 -1.30
CA PHE A 125 -22.19 6.59 -1.22
C PHE A 125 -21.12 7.03 -2.23
N ARG A 126 -19.99 6.30 -2.32
CA ARG A 126 -18.94 6.59 -3.29
C ARG A 126 -19.41 6.49 -4.74
N LYS A 127 -20.28 5.52 -5.05
CA LYS A 127 -20.85 5.35 -6.40
C LYS A 127 -21.83 6.47 -6.73
N GLU A 128 -22.74 6.78 -5.82
CA GLU A 128 -23.74 7.84 -5.96
C GLU A 128 -23.06 9.21 -6.13
N LEU A 129 -22.06 9.52 -5.30
CA LEU A 129 -21.29 10.76 -5.40
C LEU A 129 -20.52 10.84 -6.72
N ALA A 130 -19.91 9.74 -7.17
CA ALA A 130 -19.22 9.71 -8.46
C ALA A 130 -20.19 9.96 -9.62
N GLN A 131 -21.37 9.31 -9.62
CA GLN A 131 -22.39 9.52 -10.64
C GLN A 131 -22.92 10.96 -10.65
N PHE A 132 -23.13 11.54 -9.48
CA PHE A 132 -23.54 12.94 -9.34
C PHE A 132 -22.52 13.91 -9.93
N LEU A 133 -21.22 13.71 -9.64
CA LEU A 133 -20.15 14.59 -10.12
C LEU A 133 -19.80 14.37 -11.61
N ASP A 134 -20.05 13.18 -12.14
CA ASP A 134 -19.71 12.81 -13.54
C ASP A 134 -20.84 13.11 -14.54
N ALA A 135 -21.99 13.61 -14.09
CA ALA A 135 -23.21 13.78 -14.87
C ALA A 135 -23.08 14.76 -16.08
N GLY A 136 -22.43 14.32 -17.15
CA GLY A 136 -22.29 15.05 -18.41
C GLY A 136 -21.19 16.12 -18.45
N VAL A 137 -20.13 15.96 -17.65
CA VAL A 137 -19.04 16.95 -17.58
C VAL A 137 -18.24 16.99 -18.89
N ALA A 138 -18.41 18.06 -19.66
CA ALA A 138 -17.64 18.30 -20.89
C ALA A 138 -16.22 18.87 -20.61
N GLN A 139 -16.07 19.63 -19.52
CA GLN A 139 -14.78 20.16 -19.03
C GLN A 139 -14.78 20.16 -17.50
N GLY A 140 -13.68 19.68 -16.90
CA GLY A 140 -13.56 19.59 -15.44
C GLY A 140 -12.13 19.40 -14.98
N LYS A 141 -11.93 19.53 -13.66
CA LYS A 141 -10.67 19.18 -12.99
C LYS A 141 -10.80 17.79 -12.39
N THR A 142 -9.70 17.02 -12.39
CA THR A 142 -9.70 15.71 -11.74
C THR A 142 -9.66 15.87 -10.22
N TYR A 143 -10.77 15.51 -9.57
CA TYR A 143 -10.84 15.40 -8.11
C TYR A 143 -10.57 13.97 -7.65
N GLN A 144 -9.96 13.84 -6.48
CA GLN A 144 -9.69 12.56 -5.85
C GLN A 144 -10.46 12.50 -4.52
N ILE A 145 -11.44 11.60 -4.45
CA ILE A 145 -12.28 11.42 -3.28
C ILE A 145 -11.79 10.18 -2.52
N SER A 146 -11.48 10.37 -1.23
CA SER A 146 -11.04 9.29 -0.34
C SER A 146 -11.99 9.23 0.84
N VAL A 147 -12.43 8.02 1.21
CA VAL A 147 -13.26 7.76 2.39
C VAL A 147 -12.58 6.65 3.17
N SER A 148 -12.43 6.82 4.48
CA SER A 148 -11.71 5.88 5.34
C SER A 148 -12.56 5.53 6.55
N LEU A 149 -12.62 4.22 6.86
CA LEU A 149 -13.22 3.67 8.07
C LEU A 149 -12.20 2.72 8.69
N PHE A 150 -11.68 3.09 9.85
CA PHE A 150 -10.68 2.31 10.58
C PHE A 150 -10.94 2.40 12.08
N PRO A 151 -10.67 1.32 12.84
CA PRO A 151 -10.67 1.42 14.29
C PRO A 151 -9.53 2.33 14.74
N VAL A 152 -9.83 3.24 15.66
CA VAL A 152 -8.81 4.11 16.31
C VAL A 152 -8.25 3.49 17.59
N SER A 153 -8.88 2.42 18.09
CA SER A 153 -8.50 1.67 19.29
C SER A 153 -8.66 0.17 19.05
N GLY A 154 -7.88 -0.67 19.77
CA GLY A 154 -7.95 -2.13 19.63
C GLY A 154 -7.14 -2.70 18.45
N PHE A 155 -6.37 -1.87 17.76
CA PHE A 155 -5.38 -2.30 16.79
C PHE A 155 -4.01 -2.40 17.48
N SER A 156 -3.61 -3.60 17.90
CA SER A 156 -2.27 -3.82 18.44
C SER A 156 -1.24 -3.74 17.31
N ASN A 157 -0.42 -2.70 17.35
CA ASN A 157 0.93 -2.67 16.77
C ASN A 157 1.84 -1.72 17.58
N ASP A 158 1.58 -1.62 18.90
CA ASP A 158 2.53 -1.18 19.92
C ASP A 158 2.97 -2.40 20.74
#